data_AF-A0A8C4GU49-F1
#
_entry.id   AF-A0A8C4GU49-F1
#
_cell.length_a   1.000
_cell.length_b   1.000
_cell.length_c   1.000
_cell.angle_alpha   90.00
_cell.angle_beta   90.00
_cell.angle_gamma   90.00
#
_symmetry.space_group_name_H-M   'P 1'
#
loop_
_entity.id
_entity.type
_entity.pdbx_description
1 polymer ?
#
loop_
_entity_poly.entity_id
_entity_poly.type
_entity_poly.pdbx_seq_one_letter_code
_entity_poly.pdbx_strand_id
1 'polypeptide(L)'
;MNDFLVSSSAAVKTSFHGYQRVHVVLGSESCDLDSAVSTLAMAYFLSRTSSGLQGGSPVLPVLNIPRSDFHLRADVLLLLREAGVAMETLVFRDEVDLARLHGDRRLVLTLVDHNVLHEPPADLMTHFLFFSTDSDLEGAVVEVIDHHQLQRAASFACPVTIETVASCATLVTERILSRAPEILDRQLALLLYGAMVVDSVNLSPQVGKGTVKDSQMVRLLQTLFPDLPHGGALYSSLHSAKFDLSGLSTDQILLKDMKVVAGGDVRVSVSSVFMSLDSFLCRKNLQQDLRLFCLSRRLDAAVAMTISFNAQSDEPVRQLALYSSSSPYRQQISHALLNAHGPAPCLSPLSSPYKDILAYHQGNALASRRKLLPVLARFLSDWWHREVHCGADGEEELEDQLDQPDMMTSDLAEEHPPHVYSASRHHRRRLGAEDYGSVEEDYCGGMMPPAPVNSLVDGCPLDGGFNQEALLEKFSRMGGVEERGSGQ
;
A
#
# COMPACT_ATOMS: atom_id res chain seq x y z
N MET A 1 10.46 25.38 -4.81
CA MET A 1 10.88 24.18 -4.03
C MET A 1 12.41 23.98 -3.94
N ASN A 2 13.14 23.91 -5.07
CA ASN A 2 14.46 23.25 -5.16
C ASN A 2 15.53 23.55 -4.08
N ASP A 3 15.79 24.81 -3.71
CA ASP A 3 16.87 25.16 -2.75
C ASP A 3 16.68 24.51 -1.36
N PHE A 4 15.42 24.29 -0.96
CA PHE A 4 15.07 23.60 0.27
C PHE A 4 15.44 22.11 0.22
N LEU A 5 15.25 21.44 -0.93
CA LEU A 5 15.63 20.03 -1.10
C LEU A 5 17.16 19.87 -1.11
N VAL A 6 17.88 20.77 -1.80
CA VAL A 6 19.36 20.84 -1.75
C VAL A 6 19.84 20.98 -0.30
N SER A 7 19.22 21.89 0.47
CA SER A 7 19.57 22.13 1.87
C SER A 7 19.25 20.92 2.77
N SER A 8 18.11 20.25 2.54
CA SER A 8 17.70 19.03 3.25
C SER A 8 18.69 17.89 3.00
N SER A 9 19.02 17.63 1.74
CA SER A 9 20.02 16.64 1.32
C SER A 9 21.40 16.92 1.91
N ALA A 10 21.81 18.20 2.00
CA ALA A 10 23.04 18.60 2.65
C ALA A 10 23.04 18.34 4.17
N ALA A 11 21.91 18.54 4.86
CA ALA A 11 21.78 18.26 6.29
C ALA A 11 21.88 16.75 6.63
N VAL A 12 21.39 15.87 5.75
CA VAL A 12 21.63 14.41 5.86
C VAL A 12 23.13 14.09 5.73
N LYS A 13 23.80 14.67 4.73
CA LYS A 13 25.23 14.46 4.46
C LYS A 13 26.14 14.94 5.59
N THR A 14 25.70 15.87 6.42
CA THR A 14 26.40 16.30 7.66
C THR A 14 25.91 15.57 8.92
N SER A 15 25.08 14.52 8.80
CA SER A 15 24.47 13.79 9.92
C SER A 15 23.74 14.70 10.92
N PHE A 16 23.16 15.80 10.42
CA PHE A 16 22.51 16.84 11.20
C PHE A 16 23.41 17.47 12.28
N HIS A 17 24.73 17.51 12.05
CA HIS A 17 25.68 18.03 13.04
C HIS A 17 25.41 19.50 13.37
N GLY A 18 25.32 19.82 14.67
CA GLY A 18 24.97 21.15 15.18
C GLY A 18 23.47 21.39 15.42
N TYR A 19 22.58 20.55 14.89
CA TYR A 19 21.14 20.69 15.10
C TYR A 19 20.65 19.90 16.33
N GLN A 20 20.01 20.61 17.26
CA GLN A 20 19.42 20.01 18.48
C GLN A 20 18.18 19.15 18.20
N ARG A 21 17.41 19.47 17.16
CA ARG A 21 16.26 18.68 16.68
C ARG A 21 16.27 18.59 15.15
N VAL A 22 15.54 17.61 14.63
CA VAL A 22 15.37 17.34 13.20
C VAL A 22 13.89 17.04 12.98
N HIS A 23 13.21 17.82 12.14
CA HIS A 23 11.79 17.62 11.83
C HIS A 23 11.67 16.82 10.54
N VAL A 24 11.27 15.57 10.63
CA VAL A 24 11.01 14.71 9.47
C VAL A 24 9.52 14.80 9.11
N VAL A 25 9.23 14.95 7.82
CA VAL A 25 7.92 14.62 7.24
C VAL A 25 8.08 13.29 6.52
N LEU A 26 7.19 12.34 6.81
CA LEU A 26 7.24 10.98 6.31
C LEU A 26 5.91 10.61 5.65
N GLY A 27 5.97 10.08 4.42
CA GLY A 27 4.83 9.49 3.71
C GLY A 27 4.64 8.01 4.05
N SER A 28 3.59 7.38 3.52
CA SER A 28 3.39 5.94 3.70
C SER A 28 4.46 5.11 2.97
N GLU A 29 4.67 3.86 3.38
CA GLU A 29 5.65 2.96 2.77
C GLU A 29 5.29 2.51 1.34
N SER A 30 4.13 2.91 0.80
CA SER A 30 3.88 2.79 -0.64
C SER A 30 4.85 3.68 -1.43
N CYS A 31 5.16 4.87 -0.92
CA CYS A 31 5.76 5.98 -1.67
C CYS A 31 5.17 6.11 -3.09
N ASP A 32 3.84 6.03 -3.19
CA ASP A 32 3.12 6.41 -4.40
C ASP A 32 3.06 7.95 -4.56
N LEU A 33 2.35 8.40 -5.59
CA LEU A 33 2.31 9.81 -5.98
C LEU A 33 1.80 10.74 -4.89
N ASP A 34 0.82 10.33 -4.10
CA ASP A 34 0.28 11.18 -3.04
C ASP A 34 1.24 11.23 -1.86
N SER A 35 1.61 10.08 -1.31
CA SER A 35 2.62 9.95 -0.25
C SER A 35 3.89 10.76 -0.57
N ALA A 36 4.39 10.71 -1.82
CA ALA A 36 5.57 11.47 -2.23
C ALA A 36 5.32 13.00 -2.34
N VAL A 37 4.24 13.42 -3.01
CA VAL A 37 3.90 14.84 -3.21
C VAL A 37 3.55 15.51 -1.89
N SER A 38 2.68 14.89 -1.09
CA SER A 38 2.27 15.37 0.24
C SER A 38 3.47 15.53 1.17
N THR A 39 4.44 14.60 1.11
CA THR A 39 5.68 14.69 1.91
C THR A 39 6.51 15.91 1.51
N LEU A 40 6.78 16.08 0.21
CA LEU A 40 7.57 17.21 -0.30
C LEU A 40 6.90 18.56 -0.04
N ALA A 41 5.59 18.66 -0.29
CA ALA A 41 4.81 19.89 -0.12
C ALA A 41 4.67 20.30 1.36
N MET A 42 4.35 19.35 2.26
CA MET A 42 4.20 19.63 3.69
C MET A 42 5.54 19.96 4.35
N ALA A 43 6.63 19.28 3.98
CA ALA A 43 7.97 19.61 4.47
C ALA A 43 8.40 21.02 4.06
N TYR A 44 8.12 21.43 2.81
CA TYR A 44 8.37 22.78 2.34
C TYR A 44 7.52 23.82 3.09
N PHE A 45 6.22 23.57 3.26
CA PHE A 45 5.33 24.42 4.06
C PHE A 45 5.85 24.63 5.49
N LEU A 46 6.29 23.56 6.16
CA LEU A 46 6.89 23.64 7.49
C LEU A 46 8.23 24.39 7.49
N SER A 47 9.05 24.25 6.43
CA SER A 47 10.33 24.99 6.29
C SER A 47 10.16 26.50 6.03
N ARG A 48 9.01 26.90 5.47
CA ARG A 48 8.72 28.28 5.05
C ARG A 48 7.89 29.07 6.05
N THR A 49 7.30 28.41 7.07
CA THR A 49 6.37 29.04 8.01
C THR A 49 6.81 28.87 9.46
N SER A 50 6.29 29.72 10.35
CA SER A 50 6.42 29.59 11.82
C SER A 50 5.75 28.33 12.41
N SER A 51 5.18 27.46 11.56
CA SER A 51 4.66 26.13 11.92
C SER A 51 5.80 25.11 12.09
N GLY A 52 6.96 25.36 11.49
CA GLY A 52 8.17 24.56 11.72
C GLY A 52 8.78 24.80 13.11
N LEU A 53 9.73 23.94 13.48
CA LEU A 53 10.40 24.02 14.78
C LEU A 53 11.15 25.35 14.98
N GLN A 54 10.74 26.13 15.98
CA GLN A 54 11.47 27.32 16.42
C GLN A 54 12.93 26.98 16.77
N GLY A 55 13.84 27.88 16.41
CA GLY A 55 15.29 27.72 16.58
C GLY A 55 16.06 27.23 15.35
N GLY A 56 15.43 27.18 14.16
CA GLY A 56 16.12 26.87 12.90
C GLY A 56 16.55 25.41 12.77
N SER A 57 15.76 24.48 13.32
CA SER A 57 15.96 23.04 13.10
C SER A 57 15.59 22.69 11.65
N PRO A 58 16.33 21.80 10.96
CA PRO A 58 16.03 21.43 9.58
C PRO A 58 14.71 20.65 9.52
N VAL A 59 13.91 20.95 8.50
CA VAL A 59 12.77 20.13 8.07
C VAL A 59 13.23 19.27 6.90
N LEU A 60 12.86 17.99 6.86
CA LEU A 60 13.24 17.06 5.80
C LEU A 60 12.03 16.28 5.26
N PRO A 61 11.78 16.29 3.94
CA PRO A 61 10.90 15.33 3.29
C PRO A 61 11.64 14.00 3.12
N VAL A 62 11.20 12.95 3.80
CA VAL A 62 11.77 11.59 3.68
C VAL A 62 10.80 10.72 2.89
N LEU A 63 11.20 10.31 1.69
CA LEU A 63 10.45 9.35 0.88
C LEU A 63 10.60 7.96 1.51
N ASN A 64 9.48 7.33 1.89
CA ASN A 64 9.46 6.17 2.80
C ASN A 64 9.73 4.82 2.11
N ILE A 65 10.75 4.79 1.24
CA ILE A 65 11.30 3.61 0.56
C ILE A 65 12.84 3.75 0.48
N PRO A 66 13.58 2.67 0.20
CA PRO A 66 14.99 2.76 -0.14
C PRO A 66 15.24 3.56 -1.43
N ARG A 67 16.35 4.28 -1.54
CA ARG A 67 16.71 4.96 -2.81
C ARG A 67 16.83 3.99 -3.98
N SER A 68 17.22 2.73 -3.72
CA SER A 68 17.32 1.66 -4.73
C SER A 68 16.00 1.30 -5.43
N ASP A 69 14.86 1.66 -4.84
CA ASP A 69 13.54 1.20 -5.25
C ASP A 69 12.74 2.32 -5.95
N PHE A 70 13.26 3.55 -5.93
CA PHE A 70 12.59 4.75 -6.42
C PHE A 70 12.29 4.71 -7.93
N HIS A 71 13.09 4.00 -8.73
CA HIS A 71 12.83 3.84 -10.17
C HIS A 71 11.59 2.99 -10.47
N LEU A 72 11.01 2.30 -9.47
CA LEU A 72 9.74 1.59 -9.59
C LEU A 72 8.52 2.54 -9.50
N ARG A 73 8.73 3.80 -9.10
CA ARG A 73 7.70 4.85 -8.96
C ARG A 73 7.74 5.78 -10.18
N ALA A 74 7.45 5.22 -11.36
CA ALA A 74 7.64 5.89 -12.65
C ALA A 74 6.71 7.10 -12.86
N ASP A 75 5.53 7.09 -12.25
CA ASP A 75 4.61 8.23 -12.14
C ASP A 75 5.21 9.38 -11.30
N VAL A 76 5.79 9.05 -10.14
CA VAL A 76 6.48 10.00 -9.27
C VAL A 76 7.69 10.62 -9.98
N LEU A 77 8.50 9.79 -10.64
CA LEU A 77 9.63 10.24 -11.46
C LEU A 77 9.22 11.15 -12.63
N LEU A 78 8.07 10.87 -13.27
CA LEU A 78 7.55 11.68 -14.36
C LEU A 78 7.11 13.06 -13.85
N LEU A 79 6.26 13.11 -12.83
CA LEU A 79 5.76 14.37 -12.28
C LEU A 79 6.87 15.26 -11.72
N LEU A 80 7.83 14.68 -10.98
CA LEU A 80 8.97 15.43 -10.45
C LEU A 80 9.88 15.98 -11.56
N ARG A 81 10.02 15.27 -12.68
CA ARG A 81 10.75 15.75 -13.87
C ARG A 81 10.03 16.91 -14.54
N GLU A 82 8.71 16.80 -14.73
CA GLU A 82 7.88 17.89 -15.29
C GLU A 82 7.86 19.14 -14.39
N ALA A 83 7.95 18.94 -13.06
CA ALA A 83 8.09 20.00 -12.07
C ALA A 83 9.52 20.54 -11.91
N GLY A 84 10.52 20.00 -12.62
CA GLY A 84 11.92 20.47 -12.54
C GLY A 84 12.60 20.21 -11.20
N VAL A 85 12.23 19.14 -10.51
CA VAL A 85 12.86 18.68 -9.25
C VAL A 85 14.03 17.74 -9.56
N ALA A 86 15.17 17.96 -8.89
CA ALA A 86 16.39 17.17 -9.04
C ALA A 86 16.38 15.93 -8.12
N MET A 87 16.44 14.72 -8.67
CA MET A 87 16.24 13.45 -7.94
C MET A 87 17.36 13.16 -6.92
N GLU A 88 18.54 13.71 -7.16
CA GLU A 88 19.72 13.70 -6.28
C GLU A 88 19.57 14.62 -5.04
N THR A 89 18.53 15.46 -5.00
CA THR A 89 18.20 16.33 -3.86
C THR A 89 17.10 15.76 -2.95
N LEU A 90 16.40 14.72 -3.41
CA LEU A 90 15.46 13.94 -2.58
C LEU A 90 16.20 13.16 -1.49
N VAL A 91 15.51 12.83 -0.41
CA VAL A 91 16.02 12.05 0.73
C VAL A 91 15.14 10.82 0.95
N PHE A 92 15.76 9.67 1.21
CA PHE A 92 15.11 8.36 1.31
C PHE A 92 15.23 7.71 2.69
N ARG A 93 14.39 6.71 2.98
CA ARG A 93 14.26 6.05 4.30
C ARG A 93 15.55 5.34 4.74
N ASP A 94 16.36 4.89 3.79
CA ASP A 94 17.68 4.26 3.99
C ASP A 94 18.82 5.27 4.21
N GLU A 95 18.58 6.57 3.98
CA GLU A 95 19.58 7.63 4.17
C GLU A 95 19.45 8.33 5.55
N VAL A 96 18.37 8.06 6.30
CA VAL A 96 18.09 8.72 7.59
C VAL A 96 17.83 7.69 8.69
N ASP A 97 18.73 7.67 9.67
CA ASP A 97 18.63 6.85 10.89
C ASP A 97 17.61 7.46 11.88
N LEU A 98 16.32 7.26 11.59
CA LEU A 98 15.21 7.73 12.43
C LEU A 98 15.25 7.14 13.85
N ALA A 99 15.66 5.87 13.99
CA ALA A 99 15.75 5.19 15.29
C ALA A 99 16.79 5.85 16.20
N ARG A 100 17.96 6.19 15.66
CA ARG A 100 18.97 6.97 16.40
C ARG A 100 18.53 8.39 16.68
N LEU A 101 17.90 9.08 15.73
CA LEU A 101 17.36 10.43 15.99
C LEU A 101 16.30 10.40 17.11
N HIS A 102 15.49 9.35 17.18
CA HIS A 102 14.53 9.15 18.28
C HIS A 102 15.24 8.85 19.61
N GLY A 103 16.20 7.91 19.62
CA GLY A 103 16.98 7.56 20.82
C GLY A 103 17.79 8.74 21.39
N ASP A 104 18.37 9.57 20.53
CA ASP A 104 19.04 10.84 20.89
C ASP A 104 18.04 11.92 21.39
N ARG A 105 16.71 11.68 21.29
CA ARG A 105 15.61 12.64 21.53
C ARG A 105 15.64 13.89 20.64
N ARG A 106 16.13 13.72 19.40
CA ARG A 106 16.29 14.76 18.38
C ARG A 106 15.20 14.71 17.31
N LEU A 107 14.57 13.56 17.10
CA LEU A 107 13.49 13.39 16.11
C LEU A 107 12.23 14.16 16.52
N VAL A 108 11.63 14.83 15.55
CA VAL A 108 10.24 15.29 15.55
C VAL A 108 9.64 14.83 14.22
N LEU A 109 8.44 14.25 14.23
CA LEU A 109 7.89 13.54 13.09
C LEU A 109 6.47 14.03 12.74
N THR A 110 6.24 14.34 11.46
CA THR A 110 4.90 14.60 10.91
C THR A 110 4.59 13.50 9.90
N LEU A 111 3.45 12.83 10.05
CA LEU A 111 2.98 11.82 9.10
C LEU A 111 2.05 12.46 8.08
N VAL A 112 2.23 12.09 6.81
CA VAL A 112 1.29 12.41 5.73
C VAL A 112 0.85 11.15 5.01
N ASP A 113 -0.40 11.12 4.53
CA ASP A 113 -1.00 10.00 3.78
C ASP A 113 -1.03 8.64 4.52
N HIS A 114 -0.77 8.66 5.83
CA HIS A 114 -0.99 7.56 6.76
C HIS A 114 -1.06 8.11 8.20
N ASN A 115 -1.83 7.43 9.07
CA ASN A 115 -2.02 7.84 10.47
C ASN A 115 -1.36 6.94 11.53
N VAL A 116 -0.84 5.77 11.13
CA VAL A 116 -0.17 4.80 12.02
C VAL A 116 1.20 4.39 11.46
N LEU A 117 2.23 4.46 12.31
CA LEU A 117 3.52 3.81 12.05
C LEU A 117 3.38 2.34 12.48
N HIS A 118 3.49 1.41 11.51
CA HIS A 118 3.07 0.00 11.64
C HIS A 118 3.24 -0.59 13.04
N GLU A 119 2.13 -0.65 13.77
CA GLU A 119 2.01 -1.46 14.97
C GLU A 119 2.16 -2.95 14.58
N PRO A 120 2.97 -3.75 15.29
CA PRO A 120 2.72 -5.18 15.31
C PRO A 120 1.29 -5.39 15.86
N PRO A 121 0.47 -6.32 15.32
CA PRO A 121 -0.85 -6.59 15.86
C PRO A 121 -0.77 -6.83 17.37
N ALA A 122 -1.66 -6.21 18.16
CA ALA A 122 -1.57 -6.20 19.62
C ALA A 122 -1.46 -7.60 20.25
N ASP A 123 -2.01 -8.61 19.57
CA ASP A 123 -2.01 -10.02 19.96
C ASP A 123 -0.64 -10.72 19.80
N LEU A 124 0.31 -10.11 19.06
CA LEU A 124 1.63 -10.66 18.70
C LEU A 124 2.81 -10.06 19.50
N MET A 125 2.55 -9.45 20.66
CA MET A 125 3.57 -8.78 21.50
C MET A 125 4.61 -9.70 22.18
N THR A 126 4.72 -10.99 21.82
CA THR A 126 5.67 -11.94 22.44
C THR A 126 6.70 -12.53 21.47
N HIS A 127 7.95 -12.09 21.67
CA HIS A 127 9.23 -12.76 21.37
C HIS A 127 9.78 -12.76 19.93
N PHE A 128 10.80 -11.90 19.71
CA PHE A 128 11.94 -11.98 18.75
C PHE A 128 11.60 -12.08 17.23
N LEU A 129 12.16 -11.29 16.30
CA LEU A 129 13.57 -10.86 16.15
C LEU A 129 13.73 -9.49 15.46
N PHE A 130 14.48 -8.58 16.09
CA PHE A 130 15.36 -7.53 15.51
C PHE A 130 15.01 -6.93 14.11
N PHE A 131 13.77 -6.55 13.89
CA PHE A 131 13.42 -5.47 12.97
C PHE A 131 12.86 -4.33 13.82
N SER A 132 13.44 -3.13 13.68
CA SER A 132 12.84 -1.93 14.24
C SER A 132 11.59 -1.63 13.41
N THR A 133 10.41 -1.96 13.94
CA THR A 133 9.17 -1.37 13.44
C THR A 133 9.17 0.11 13.78
N ASP A 134 8.71 0.97 12.87
CA ASP A 134 8.68 2.41 13.12
C ASP A 134 7.64 2.80 14.20
N SER A 135 6.91 1.83 14.76
CA SER A 135 6.11 1.93 15.99
C SER A 135 6.86 2.60 17.16
N ASP A 136 8.15 2.33 17.32
CA ASP A 136 8.95 2.93 18.40
C ASP A 136 9.10 4.45 18.23
N LEU A 137 8.94 4.95 17.00
CA LEU A 137 9.02 6.38 16.68
C LEU A 137 7.71 7.14 16.98
N GLU A 138 6.61 6.44 17.31
CA GLU A 138 5.29 7.01 17.58
C GLU A 138 5.32 8.12 18.65
N GLY A 139 6.17 7.98 19.67
CA GLY A 139 6.39 8.99 20.70
C GLY A 139 7.06 10.29 20.22
N ALA A 140 7.52 10.35 18.97
CA ALA A 140 8.05 11.56 18.33
C ALA A 140 7.08 12.18 17.30
N VAL A 141 5.90 11.58 17.07
CA VAL A 141 4.91 12.10 16.12
C VAL A 141 4.18 13.30 16.75
N VAL A 142 4.19 14.44 16.04
CA VAL A 142 3.60 15.71 16.50
C VAL A 142 2.47 16.24 15.62
N GLU A 143 2.29 15.72 14.41
CA GLU A 143 1.13 16.01 13.56
C GLU A 143 0.88 14.87 12.58
N VAL A 144 -0.40 14.60 12.27
CA VAL A 144 -0.83 13.69 11.21
C VAL A 144 -1.76 14.44 10.24
N ILE A 145 -1.56 14.27 8.94
CA ILE A 145 -2.49 14.71 7.89
C ILE A 145 -2.74 13.51 6.95
N ASP A 146 -3.95 12.97 6.94
CA ASP A 146 -4.27 11.74 6.20
C ASP A 146 -5.71 11.77 5.68
N HIS A 147 -5.99 10.99 4.63
CA HIS A 147 -7.33 10.81 4.07
C HIS A 147 -7.89 9.39 4.27
N HIS A 148 -7.08 8.47 4.80
CA HIS A 148 -7.50 7.13 5.19
C HIS A 148 -8.35 7.12 6.46
N GLN A 149 -9.01 5.98 6.70
CA GLN A 149 -9.70 5.73 7.97
C GLN A 149 -8.73 5.81 9.16
N LEU A 150 -9.12 6.57 10.19
CA LEU A 150 -8.43 6.64 11.47
C LEU A 150 -8.30 5.24 12.10
N GLN A 151 -7.06 4.83 12.33
CA GLN A 151 -6.65 3.62 13.04
C GLN A 151 -5.87 3.96 14.31
N ARG A 152 -5.17 5.10 14.32
CA ARG A 152 -4.41 5.67 15.44
C ARG A 152 -5.29 5.90 16.68
N ALA A 153 -4.75 5.61 17.86
CA ALA A 153 -5.36 5.99 19.13
C ALA A 153 -5.40 7.53 19.31
N ALA A 154 -6.40 8.04 20.04
CA ALA A 154 -6.53 9.47 20.30
C ALA A 154 -5.43 9.97 21.25
N SER A 155 -4.72 11.03 20.85
CA SER A 155 -3.63 11.64 21.63
C SER A 155 -3.75 13.16 21.68
N PHE A 156 -3.60 13.75 22.87
CA PHE A 156 -3.56 15.21 23.03
C PHE A 156 -2.22 15.83 22.58
N ALA A 157 -1.17 15.02 22.39
CA ALA A 157 0.16 15.49 22.00
C ALA A 157 0.36 15.62 20.47
N CYS A 158 -0.53 15.01 19.68
CA CYS A 158 -0.44 14.97 18.22
C CYS A 158 -1.81 15.33 17.62
N PRO A 159 -2.00 16.57 17.11
CA PRO A 159 -3.14 16.92 16.28
C PRO A 159 -3.23 16.01 15.05
N VAL A 160 -4.44 15.51 14.77
CA VAL A 160 -4.74 14.64 13.63
C VAL A 160 -5.74 15.35 12.73
N THR A 161 -5.35 15.61 11.48
CA THR A 161 -6.24 16.08 10.41
C THR A 161 -6.62 14.87 9.57
N ILE A 162 -7.85 14.37 9.71
CA ILE A 162 -8.40 13.31 8.85
C ILE A 162 -9.73 13.75 8.25
N GLU A 163 -9.81 13.71 6.93
CA GLU A 163 -11.02 13.98 6.15
C GLU A 163 -11.11 13.03 4.95
N THR A 164 -12.32 12.56 4.65
CA THR A 164 -12.57 11.73 3.46
C THR A 164 -12.48 12.59 2.20
N VAL A 165 -11.31 12.62 1.57
CA VAL A 165 -11.02 13.24 0.27
C VAL A 165 -10.35 12.23 -0.66
N ALA A 166 -10.24 12.52 -1.96
CA ALA A 166 -9.60 11.62 -2.90
C ALA A 166 -8.08 11.49 -2.70
N SER A 167 -7.45 12.52 -2.11
CA SER A 167 -6.00 12.67 -2.01
C SER A 167 -5.59 13.45 -0.76
N CYS A 168 -4.57 12.99 -0.02
CA CYS A 168 -3.92 13.74 1.05
C CYS A 168 -3.34 15.07 0.53
N ALA A 169 -2.86 15.13 -0.72
CA ALA A 169 -2.39 16.37 -1.35
C ALA A 169 -3.49 17.46 -1.43
N THR A 170 -4.78 17.10 -1.42
CA THR A 170 -5.90 18.05 -1.27
C THR A 170 -5.86 18.77 0.08
N LEU A 171 -5.59 18.05 1.17
CA LEU A 171 -5.50 18.60 2.53
C LEU A 171 -4.23 19.46 2.70
N VAL A 172 -3.12 19.04 2.11
CA VAL A 172 -1.88 19.82 2.07
C VAL A 172 -2.05 21.10 1.25
N THR A 173 -2.76 21.04 0.11
CA THR A 173 -3.09 22.22 -0.71
C THR A 173 -3.93 23.23 0.07
N GLU A 174 -4.99 22.77 0.75
CA GLU A 174 -5.84 23.62 1.59
C GLU A 174 -5.05 24.24 2.76
N ARG A 175 -4.17 23.45 3.41
CA ARG A 175 -3.30 23.91 4.49
C ARG A 175 -2.34 25.02 4.03
N ILE A 176 -1.79 24.91 2.83
CA ILE A 176 -0.92 25.93 2.23
C ILE A 176 -1.74 27.18 1.89
N LEU A 177 -2.83 27.05 1.12
CA LEU A 177 -3.68 28.17 0.70
C LEU A 177 -4.24 28.98 1.88
N SER A 178 -4.55 28.32 3.01
CA SER A 178 -5.14 28.96 4.19
C SER A 178 -4.13 29.60 5.15
N ARG A 179 -2.82 29.32 5.04
CA ARG A 179 -1.81 29.79 6.02
C ARG A 179 -0.55 30.42 5.42
N ALA A 180 -0.18 30.06 4.20
CA ALA A 180 1.03 30.54 3.52
C ALA A 180 0.88 30.46 1.98
N PRO A 181 -0.16 31.06 1.38
CA PRO A 181 -0.39 30.98 -0.07
C PRO A 181 0.78 31.53 -0.89
N GLU A 182 1.59 32.42 -0.32
CA GLU A 182 2.78 33.01 -0.95
C GLU A 182 3.95 32.03 -1.20
N ILE A 183 3.87 30.80 -0.68
CA ILE A 183 4.86 29.74 -0.99
C ILE A 183 4.49 28.93 -2.25
N LEU A 184 3.26 29.09 -2.77
CA LEU A 184 2.84 28.44 -4.00
C LEU A 184 3.55 29.07 -5.20
N ASP A 185 4.58 28.38 -5.68
CA ASP A 185 5.12 28.56 -7.02
C ASP A 185 4.49 27.55 -7.99
N ARG A 186 4.64 27.78 -9.30
CA ARG A 186 4.16 26.87 -10.37
C ARG A 186 4.65 25.43 -10.18
N GLN A 187 5.87 25.26 -9.64
CA GLN A 187 6.49 23.96 -9.42
C GLN A 187 5.74 23.19 -8.33
N LEU A 188 5.46 23.80 -7.18
CA LEU A 188 4.67 23.21 -6.10
C LEU A 188 3.21 22.98 -6.52
N ALA A 189 2.61 23.93 -7.24
CA ALA A 189 1.25 23.79 -7.77
C ALA A 189 1.11 22.58 -8.72
N LEU A 190 2.11 22.33 -9.58
CA LEU A 190 2.11 21.18 -10.48
C LEU A 190 2.22 19.85 -9.72
N LEU A 191 3.07 19.79 -8.68
CA LEU A 191 3.19 18.59 -7.83
C LEU A 191 1.85 18.24 -7.18
N LEU A 192 1.25 19.21 -6.47
CA LEU A 192 -0.03 19.05 -5.77
C LEU A 192 -1.15 18.66 -6.74
N TYR A 193 -1.26 19.38 -7.85
CA TYR A 193 -2.26 19.12 -8.90
C TYR A 193 -2.12 17.72 -9.50
N GLY A 194 -0.89 17.24 -9.75
CA GLY A 194 -0.65 15.92 -10.33
C GLY A 194 -1.13 14.76 -9.45
N ALA A 195 -0.83 14.79 -8.15
CA ALA A 195 -1.33 13.80 -7.20
C ALA A 195 -2.86 13.81 -7.13
N MET A 196 -3.45 14.98 -6.90
CA MET A 196 -4.90 15.16 -6.81
C MET A 196 -5.63 14.68 -8.07
N VAL A 197 -5.09 14.96 -9.27
CA VAL A 197 -5.67 14.53 -10.55
C VAL A 197 -5.58 13.03 -10.76
N VAL A 198 -4.50 12.36 -10.32
CA VAL A 198 -4.36 10.90 -10.47
C VAL A 198 -5.35 10.17 -9.57
N ASP A 199 -5.36 10.47 -8.27
CA ASP A 199 -6.10 9.62 -7.32
C ASP A 199 -7.59 9.99 -7.21
N SER A 200 -7.99 11.22 -7.58
CA SER A 200 -9.40 11.56 -7.88
C SER A 200 -9.92 11.05 -9.24
N VAL A 201 -9.04 10.45 -10.07
CA VAL A 201 -9.34 9.99 -11.43
C VAL A 201 -9.86 11.13 -12.30
N ASN A 202 -9.07 12.21 -12.37
CA ASN A 202 -9.34 13.48 -13.07
C ASN A 202 -10.74 14.05 -12.73
N LEU A 203 -11.14 13.96 -11.46
CA LEU A 203 -12.46 14.34 -10.94
C LEU A 203 -13.64 13.68 -11.71
N SER A 204 -13.46 12.47 -12.26
CA SER A 204 -14.48 11.83 -13.08
C SER A 204 -15.76 11.50 -12.28
N PRO A 205 -16.93 12.09 -12.63
CA PRO A 205 -18.17 11.85 -11.91
C PRO A 205 -18.71 10.43 -12.12
N GLN A 206 -18.22 9.71 -13.15
CA GLN A 206 -18.54 8.31 -13.41
C GLN A 206 -17.82 7.37 -12.42
N VAL A 207 -16.64 7.79 -11.93
CA VAL A 207 -15.79 7.02 -11.00
C VAL A 207 -16.02 7.44 -9.55
N GLY A 208 -16.53 8.66 -9.32
CA GLY A 208 -17.04 9.14 -8.03
C GLY A 208 -16.01 9.42 -6.95
N LYS A 209 -14.73 9.06 -7.15
CA LYS A 209 -13.65 9.23 -6.16
C LYS A 209 -13.42 10.68 -5.73
N GLY A 210 -13.51 11.62 -6.66
CA GLY A 210 -13.27 13.05 -6.40
C GLY A 210 -14.39 13.69 -5.57
N THR A 211 -14.04 14.30 -4.44
CA THR A 211 -14.99 15.01 -3.58
C THR A 211 -15.17 16.47 -3.99
N VAL A 212 -16.09 17.16 -3.29
CA VAL A 212 -16.27 18.62 -3.42
C VAL A 212 -14.99 19.38 -3.06
N LYS A 213 -14.21 18.94 -2.04
CA LYS A 213 -12.97 19.61 -1.63
C LYS A 213 -11.86 19.42 -2.67
N ASP A 214 -11.68 18.20 -3.19
CA ASP A 214 -10.74 17.92 -4.29
C ASP A 214 -11.06 18.82 -5.50
N SER A 215 -12.34 18.90 -5.86
CA SER A 215 -12.83 19.74 -6.96
C SER A 215 -12.62 21.23 -6.73
N GLN A 216 -12.69 21.72 -5.49
CA GLN A 216 -12.41 23.11 -5.15
C GLN A 216 -10.91 23.40 -5.24
N MET A 217 -10.07 22.61 -4.61
CA MET A 217 -8.61 22.81 -4.59
C MET A 217 -7.99 22.69 -5.99
N VAL A 218 -8.44 21.73 -6.82
CA VAL A 218 -8.02 21.61 -8.22
C VAL A 218 -8.32 22.90 -9.00
N ARG A 219 -9.55 23.42 -8.91
CA ARG A 219 -9.95 24.65 -9.62
C ARG A 219 -9.20 25.88 -9.11
N LEU A 220 -8.89 25.95 -7.81
CA LEU A 220 -8.08 27.03 -7.25
C LEU A 220 -6.65 27.01 -7.81
N LEU A 221 -5.98 25.84 -7.84
CA LEU A 221 -4.66 25.71 -8.46
C LEU A 221 -4.69 26.08 -9.95
N GLN A 222 -5.68 25.61 -10.72
CA GLN A 222 -5.85 25.98 -12.13
C GLN A 222 -6.15 27.48 -12.35
N THR A 223 -6.81 28.15 -11.40
CA THR A 223 -7.10 29.59 -11.48
C THR A 223 -5.86 30.44 -11.17
N LEU A 224 -5.05 30.01 -10.21
CA LEU A 224 -3.80 30.68 -9.81
C LEU A 224 -2.66 30.43 -10.81
N PHE A 225 -2.63 29.25 -11.43
CA PHE A 225 -1.58 28.79 -12.35
C PHE A 225 -2.22 28.28 -13.66
N PRO A 226 -2.70 29.19 -14.54
CA PRO A 226 -3.40 28.84 -15.78
C PRO A 226 -2.50 28.18 -16.85
N ASP A 227 -1.20 28.08 -16.59
CA ASP A 227 -0.20 27.38 -17.41
C ASP A 227 0.16 25.97 -16.87
N LEU A 228 -0.62 25.46 -15.92
CA LEU A 228 -0.66 24.04 -15.59
C LEU A 228 -1.17 23.20 -16.80
N PRO A 229 -0.72 21.95 -16.95
CA PRO A 229 -1.17 21.09 -18.04
C PRO A 229 -2.66 20.71 -17.90
N HIS A 230 -3.29 20.42 -19.04
CA HIS A 230 -4.68 19.97 -19.07
C HIS A 230 -4.84 18.66 -18.28
N GLY A 231 -5.78 18.64 -17.31
CA GLY A 231 -5.92 17.54 -16.35
C GLY A 231 -6.09 16.16 -16.97
N GLY A 232 -6.85 16.03 -18.05
CA GLY A 232 -6.99 14.75 -18.77
C GLY A 232 -5.70 14.25 -19.41
N ALA A 233 -4.81 15.15 -19.84
CA ALA A 233 -3.49 14.78 -20.38
C ALA A 233 -2.51 14.39 -19.27
N LEU A 234 -2.44 15.20 -18.20
CA LEU A 234 -1.60 14.90 -17.02
C LEU A 234 -2.04 13.60 -16.33
N TYR A 235 -3.35 13.40 -16.16
CA TYR A 235 -3.92 12.13 -15.69
C TYR A 235 -3.43 10.98 -16.56
N SER A 236 -3.61 11.06 -17.88
CA SER A 236 -3.30 9.95 -18.78
C SER A 236 -1.81 9.61 -18.81
N SER A 237 -0.91 10.60 -18.76
CA SER A 237 0.54 10.35 -18.73
C SER A 237 1.01 9.76 -17.40
N LEU A 238 0.63 10.36 -16.27
CA LEU A 238 1.01 9.88 -14.94
C LEU A 238 0.39 8.51 -14.64
N HIS A 239 -0.88 8.31 -15.00
CA HIS A 239 -1.56 7.02 -14.84
C HIS A 239 -0.88 5.93 -15.66
N SER A 240 -0.59 6.19 -16.94
CA SER A 240 0.13 5.21 -17.78
C SER A 240 1.50 4.85 -17.19
N ALA A 241 2.24 5.83 -16.66
CA ALA A 241 3.51 5.59 -15.97
C ALA A 241 3.33 4.81 -14.65
N LYS A 242 2.26 5.05 -13.88
CA LYS A 242 1.93 4.34 -12.63
C LYS A 242 1.79 2.84 -12.88
N PHE A 243 1.26 2.43 -14.03
CA PHE A 243 1.03 1.02 -14.36
C PHE A 243 2.00 0.39 -15.36
N ASP A 244 2.87 1.16 -16.01
CA ASP A 244 3.90 0.59 -16.90
C ASP A 244 4.83 -0.40 -16.16
N LEU A 245 5.11 -1.51 -16.83
CA LEU A 245 6.03 -2.58 -16.40
C LEU A 245 7.15 -2.81 -17.45
N SER A 246 7.27 -1.95 -18.46
CA SER A 246 8.29 -2.05 -19.51
C SER A 246 9.69 -2.00 -18.90
N GLY A 247 10.60 -2.82 -19.44
CA GLY A 247 11.97 -2.98 -18.91
C GLY A 247 12.11 -3.63 -17.53
N LEU A 248 11.03 -3.81 -16.74
CA LEU A 248 11.13 -4.32 -15.38
C LEU A 248 11.37 -5.84 -15.33
N SER A 249 12.35 -6.22 -14.49
CA SER A 249 12.56 -7.62 -14.08
C SER A 249 11.42 -8.14 -13.21
N THR A 250 11.32 -9.46 -13.06
CA THR A 250 10.23 -10.08 -12.29
C THR A 250 10.29 -9.70 -10.81
N ASP A 251 11.51 -9.62 -10.26
CA ASP A 251 11.78 -9.14 -8.91
C ASP A 251 11.24 -7.71 -8.69
N GLN A 252 11.53 -6.81 -9.62
CA GLN A 252 11.08 -5.42 -9.61
C GLN A 252 9.55 -5.27 -9.75
N ILE A 253 8.91 -6.08 -10.59
CA ILE A 253 7.45 -6.09 -10.74
C ILE A 253 6.76 -6.55 -9.45
N LEU A 254 7.31 -7.57 -8.78
CA LEU A 254 6.80 -8.04 -7.49
C LEU A 254 7.03 -7.00 -6.38
N LEU A 255 8.18 -6.31 -6.40
CA LEU A 255 8.53 -5.28 -5.42
C LEU A 255 7.70 -4.00 -5.56
N LYS A 256 7.27 -3.64 -6.79
CA LYS A 256 6.58 -2.38 -7.12
C LYS A 256 5.38 -2.07 -6.20
N ASP A 257 4.56 -3.07 -5.87
CA ASP A 257 3.50 -2.96 -4.86
C ASP A 257 3.43 -4.21 -3.96
N MET A 258 4.54 -4.52 -3.28
CA MET A 258 4.63 -5.59 -2.27
C MET A 258 4.14 -5.12 -0.88
N LYS A 259 3.45 -6.01 -0.15
CA LYS A 259 3.46 -6.02 1.32
C LYS A 259 3.84 -7.41 1.82
N VAL A 260 4.36 -7.50 3.05
CA VAL A 260 4.71 -8.77 3.71
C VAL A 260 3.84 -8.94 4.96
N VAL A 261 3.44 -10.18 5.24
CA VAL A 261 2.85 -10.60 6.51
C VAL A 261 3.68 -11.73 7.10
N ALA A 262 3.75 -11.79 8.43
CA ALA A 262 4.54 -12.73 9.20
C ALA A 262 3.72 -13.30 10.36
N GLY A 263 4.09 -14.50 10.82
CA GLY A 263 3.61 -15.09 12.07
C GLY A 263 4.48 -16.31 12.40
N GLY A 264 5.09 -16.31 13.59
CA GLY A 264 6.27 -17.13 13.84
C GLY A 264 7.40 -16.80 12.86
N ASP A 265 8.19 -17.82 12.50
CA ASP A 265 9.27 -17.68 11.50
C ASP A 265 8.77 -17.47 10.05
N VAL A 266 7.52 -17.81 9.75
CA VAL A 266 6.97 -17.87 8.39
C VAL A 266 6.58 -16.49 7.87
N ARG A 267 7.06 -16.13 6.68
CA ARG A 267 6.78 -14.87 5.98
C ARG A 267 6.22 -15.08 4.58
N VAL A 268 5.15 -14.36 4.28
CA VAL A 268 4.46 -14.41 2.98
C VAL A 268 4.37 -12.99 2.41
N SER A 269 4.83 -12.79 1.16
CA SER A 269 4.58 -11.54 0.45
C SER A 269 3.27 -11.59 -0.35
N VAL A 270 2.63 -10.42 -0.50
CA VAL A 270 1.51 -10.20 -1.41
C VAL A 270 1.81 -8.97 -2.27
N SER A 271 1.95 -9.20 -3.58
CA SER A 271 2.33 -8.19 -4.57
C SER A 271 1.20 -7.93 -5.54
N SER A 272 0.81 -6.66 -5.75
CA SER A 272 -0.13 -6.31 -6.84
C SER A 272 0.64 -6.21 -8.16
N VAL A 273 0.20 -6.94 -9.19
CA VAL A 273 0.90 -7.03 -10.49
C VAL A 273 -0.04 -6.63 -11.62
N PHE A 274 0.33 -5.60 -12.38
CA PHE A 274 -0.53 -4.97 -13.40
C PHE A 274 -0.33 -5.61 -14.79
N MET A 275 -0.56 -6.92 -14.87
CA MET A 275 -0.64 -7.70 -16.11
C MET A 275 -1.55 -8.92 -15.89
N SER A 276 -1.97 -9.61 -16.96
CA SER A 276 -2.76 -10.85 -16.83
C SER A 276 -1.94 -11.99 -16.20
N LEU A 277 -2.61 -12.98 -15.60
CA LEU A 277 -1.92 -14.15 -15.04
C LEU A 277 -1.10 -14.89 -16.10
N ASP A 278 -1.63 -15.07 -17.30
CA ASP A 278 -0.91 -15.76 -18.39
C ASP A 278 0.35 -14.99 -18.80
N SER A 279 0.28 -13.65 -18.85
CA SER A 279 1.43 -12.79 -19.12
C SER A 279 2.49 -12.88 -18.01
N PHE A 280 2.07 -13.05 -16.75
CA PHE A 280 2.96 -13.26 -15.61
C PHE A 280 3.59 -14.66 -15.64
N LEU A 281 2.80 -15.71 -15.90
CA LEU A 281 3.27 -17.10 -16.00
C LEU A 281 4.22 -17.34 -17.18
N CYS A 282 4.02 -16.63 -18.29
CA CYS A 282 4.91 -16.68 -19.46
C CYS A 282 6.19 -15.84 -19.34
N ARG A 283 6.47 -15.21 -18.19
CA ARG A 283 7.73 -14.47 -17.99
C ARG A 283 8.95 -15.41 -18.05
N LYS A 284 9.98 -14.97 -18.77
CA LYS A 284 11.28 -15.66 -18.86
C LYS A 284 11.83 -15.90 -17.46
N ASN A 285 12.30 -17.13 -17.19
CA ASN A 285 12.90 -17.57 -15.93
C ASN A 285 12.03 -17.50 -14.66
N LEU A 286 10.70 -17.32 -14.76
CA LEU A 286 9.80 -17.04 -13.63
C LEU A 286 10.04 -17.86 -12.35
N GLN A 287 10.16 -19.19 -12.44
CA GLN A 287 10.40 -20.05 -11.25
C GLN A 287 11.71 -19.71 -10.53
N GLN A 288 12.77 -19.41 -11.28
CA GLN A 288 14.07 -19.07 -10.74
C GLN A 288 14.09 -17.63 -10.20
N ASP A 289 13.40 -16.71 -10.88
CA ASP A 289 13.21 -15.34 -10.40
C ASP A 289 12.44 -15.32 -9.06
N LEU A 290 11.31 -16.05 -8.98
CA LEU A 290 10.52 -16.20 -7.74
C LEU A 290 11.33 -16.85 -6.61
N ARG A 291 12.11 -17.89 -6.93
CA ARG A 291 13.02 -18.52 -5.96
C ARG A 291 14.04 -17.52 -5.40
N LEU A 292 14.66 -16.71 -6.26
CA LEU A 292 15.64 -15.70 -5.85
C LEU A 292 14.98 -14.55 -5.09
N PHE A 293 13.79 -14.10 -5.51
CA PHE A 293 12.98 -13.08 -4.83
C PHE A 293 12.64 -13.49 -3.39
N CYS A 294 12.22 -14.74 -3.20
CA CYS A 294 11.95 -15.29 -1.87
C CYS A 294 13.24 -15.43 -1.04
N LEU A 295 14.30 -16.03 -1.59
CA LEU A 295 15.56 -16.25 -0.87
C LEU A 295 16.23 -14.94 -0.42
N SER A 296 16.28 -13.92 -1.29
CA SER A 296 16.93 -12.64 -0.97
C SER A 296 16.22 -11.87 0.13
N ARG A 297 14.88 -11.99 0.23
CA ARG A 297 14.04 -11.33 1.22
C ARG A 297 13.64 -12.23 2.40
N ARG A 298 14.17 -13.45 2.47
CA ARG A 298 13.85 -14.49 3.47
C ARG A 298 12.35 -14.76 3.59
N LEU A 299 11.66 -14.86 2.46
CA LEU A 299 10.23 -15.19 2.37
C LEU A 299 10.06 -16.68 2.13
N ASP A 300 9.05 -17.27 2.77
CA ASP A 300 8.66 -18.67 2.59
C ASP A 300 7.72 -18.85 1.41
N ALA A 301 6.89 -17.85 1.12
CA ALA A 301 5.97 -17.82 -0.01
C ALA A 301 5.79 -16.42 -0.60
N ALA A 302 5.37 -16.36 -1.85
CA ALA A 302 5.01 -15.13 -2.56
C ALA A 302 3.67 -15.30 -3.28
N VAL A 303 2.75 -14.36 -3.08
CA VAL A 303 1.46 -14.26 -3.77
C VAL A 303 1.51 -13.08 -4.73
N ALA A 304 1.50 -13.35 -6.04
CA ALA A 304 1.27 -12.33 -7.05
C ALA A 304 -0.22 -12.22 -7.34
N MET A 305 -0.83 -11.09 -6.97
CA MET A 305 -2.19 -10.72 -7.33
C MET A 305 -2.18 -9.98 -8.67
N THR A 306 -2.40 -10.72 -9.75
CA THR A 306 -2.45 -10.17 -11.11
C THR A 306 -3.79 -9.49 -11.38
N ILE A 307 -3.75 -8.27 -11.95
CA ILE A 307 -4.90 -7.54 -12.47
C ILE A 307 -4.69 -7.19 -13.95
N SER A 308 -5.69 -7.52 -14.74
CA SER A 308 -5.85 -7.10 -16.14
C SER A 308 -7.30 -6.67 -16.37
N PHE A 309 -7.59 -6.05 -17.51
CA PHE A 309 -8.92 -5.55 -17.84
C PHE A 309 -9.48 -6.31 -19.04
N ASN A 310 -10.79 -6.54 -19.05
CA ASN A 310 -11.48 -7.20 -20.16
C ASN A 310 -11.56 -6.27 -21.39
N ALA A 311 -10.99 -6.69 -22.52
CA ALA A 311 -10.93 -5.90 -23.75
C ALA A 311 -12.30 -5.55 -24.37
N GLN A 312 -13.40 -6.16 -23.93
CA GLN A 312 -14.76 -5.86 -24.38
C GLN A 312 -15.63 -5.10 -23.36
N SER A 313 -15.33 -5.19 -22.05
CA SER A 313 -16.17 -4.57 -20.99
C SER A 313 -15.44 -3.60 -20.07
N ASP A 314 -14.11 -3.47 -20.17
CA ASP A 314 -13.22 -2.73 -19.25
C ASP A 314 -13.37 -3.16 -17.77
N GLU A 315 -13.91 -4.36 -17.53
CA GLU A 315 -14.04 -4.91 -16.19
C GLU A 315 -12.70 -5.47 -15.68
N PRO A 316 -12.31 -5.19 -14.42
CA PRO A 316 -11.06 -5.65 -13.86
C PRO A 316 -11.11 -7.15 -13.52
N VAL A 317 -10.40 -7.96 -14.29
CA VAL A 317 -10.15 -9.39 -14.01
C VAL A 317 -9.03 -9.50 -12.99
N ARG A 318 -9.29 -10.21 -11.88
CA ARG A 318 -8.27 -10.55 -10.89
C ARG A 318 -7.98 -12.05 -10.85
N GLN A 319 -6.71 -12.37 -10.70
CA GLN A 319 -6.19 -13.73 -10.64
C GLN A 319 -5.00 -13.78 -9.64
N LEU A 320 -4.63 -14.97 -9.18
CA LEU A 320 -3.48 -15.17 -8.29
C LEU A 320 -2.51 -16.22 -8.85
N ALA A 321 -1.22 -15.97 -8.60
CA ALA A 321 -0.18 -17.01 -8.54
C ALA A 321 0.37 -17.08 -7.11
N LEU A 322 0.33 -18.27 -6.48
CA LEU A 322 0.94 -18.58 -5.19
C LEU A 322 2.17 -19.46 -5.40
N TYR A 323 3.35 -18.89 -5.14
CA TYR A 323 4.64 -19.58 -5.16
C TYR A 323 5.15 -19.88 -3.74
N SER A 324 5.76 -21.05 -3.58
CA SER A 324 6.72 -21.34 -2.51
C SER A 324 7.57 -22.53 -2.96
N SER A 325 8.80 -22.65 -2.46
CA SER A 325 9.59 -23.88 -2.61
C SER A 325 8.97 -25.05 -1.81
N SER A 326 8.40 -24.77 -0.65
CA SER A 326 7.80 -25.72 0.29
C SER A 326 6.39 -26.15 -0.16
N SER A 327 6.20 -27.45 -0.44
CA SER A 327 4.87 -27.97 -0.79
C SER A 327 3.84 -27.86 0.34
N PRO A 328 4.20 -28.11 1.63
CA PRO A 328 3.31 -27.84 2.75
C PRO A 328 2.85 -26.39 2.81
N TYR A 329 3.75 -25.41 2.70
CA TYR A 329 3.37 -23.99 2.73
C TYR A 329 2.46 -23.60 1.56
N ARG A 330 2.74 -24.06 0.32
CA ARG A 330 1.82 -23.86 -0.82
C ARG A 330 0.41 -24.38 -0.51
N GLN A 331 0.31 -25.58 0.07
CA GLN A 331 -0.98 -26.23 0.34
C GLN A 331 -1.74 -25.56 1.49
N GLN A 332 -1.06 -25.21 2.60
CA GLN A 332 -1.69 -24.56 3.75
C GLN A 332 -2.13 -23.12 3.43
N ILE A 333 -1.28 -22.33 2.75
CA ILE A 333 -1.62 -20.97 2.30
C ILE A 333 -2.77 -21.01 1.28
N SER A 334 -2.74 -21.97 0.34
CA SER A 334 -3.86 -22.22 -0.57
C SER A 334 -5.16 -22.49 0.18
N HIS A 335 -5.13 -23.38 1.18
CA HIS A 335 -6.31 -23.75 1.96
C HIS A 335 -6.87 -22.55 2.75
N ALA A 336 -6.00 -21.72 3.35
CA ALA A 336 -6.40 -20.51 4.05
C ALA A 336 -7.06 -19.47 3.11
N LEU A 337 -6.51 -19.28 1.91
CA LEU A 337 -7.05 -18.35 0.91
C LEU A 337 -8.38 -18.84 0.29
N LEU A 338 -8.54 -20.16 0.13
CA LEU A 338 -9.79 -20.77 -0.35
C LEU A 338 -10.92 -20.68 0.71
N ASN A 339 -10.59 -20.89 1.99
CA ASN A 339 -11.56 -20.92 3.10
C ASN A 339 -11.70 -19.57 3.83
N ALA A 340 -11.33 -18.47 3.18
CA ALA A 340 -11.41 -17.13 3.76
C ALA A 340 -12.87 -16.70 4.02
N HIS A 341 -13.20 -16.36 5.27
CA HIS A 341 -14.51 -15.84 5.66
C HIS A 341 -14.55 -14.30 5.64
N GLY A 342 -15.72 -13.72 5.34
CA GLY A 342 -15.91 -12.29 5.09
C GLY A 342 -16.26 -12.03 3.62
N PRO A 343 -15.95 -10.84 3.04
CA PRO A 343 -16.01 -10.62 1.60
C PRO A 343 -14.87 -11.39 0.92
N ALA A 344 -15.07 -12.71 0.79
CA ALA A 344 -14.06 -13.66 0.33
C ALA A 344 -13.52 -13.30 -1.06
N PRO A 345 -12.27 -13.69 -1.40
CA PRO A 345 -11.74 -13.56 -2.75
C PRO A 345 -12.47 -14.46 -3.78
N CYS A 346 -13.22 -15.47 -3.32
CA CYS A 346 -13.95 -16.43 -4.15
C CYS A 346 -13.02 -17.09 -5.19
N LEU A 347 -11.94 -17.72 -4.71
CA LEU A 347 -10.93 -18.33 -5.57
C LEU A 347 -11.43 -19.63 -6.20
N SER A 348 -11.28 -19.76 -7.52
CA SER A 348 -11.41 -21.02 -8.24
C SER A 348 -10.05 -21.43 -8.84
N PRO A 349 -9.64 -22.71 -8.75
CA PRO A 349 -8.34 -23.14 -9.29
C PRO A 349 -8.22 -22.97 -10.80
N LEU A 350 -7.02 -22.60 -11.26
CA LEU A 350 -6.60 -22.56 -12.66
C LEU A 350 -5.41 -23.50 -12.89
N SER A 351 -5.16 -23.84 -14.14
CA SER A 351 -3.94 -24.55 -14.55
C SER A 351 -2.72 -23.65 -14.41
N SER A 352 -1.61 -24.23 -13.95
CA SER A 352 -0.28 -23.62 -13.95
C SER A 352 0.68 -24.53 -14.71
N PRO A 353 1.59 -24.00 -15.56
CA PRO A 353 2.63 -24.81 -16.19
C PRO A 353 3.75 -25.23 -15.21
N TYR A 354 3.75 -24.69 -13.98
CA TYR A 354 4.81 -24.91 -12.98
C TYR A 354 4.26 -25.62 -11.73
N LYS A 355 4.95 -26.69 -11.29
CA LYS A 355 4.51 -27.54 -10.16
C LYS A 355 4.61 -26.87 -8.78
N ASP A 356 5.35 -25.77 -8.70
CA ASP A 356 5.62 -24.96 -7.51
C ASP A 356 4.88 -23.61 -7.52
N ILE A 357 4.00 -23.39 -8.50
CA ILE A 357 3.08 -22.24 -8.56
C ILE A 357 1.65 -22.75 -8.66
N LEU A 358 0.81 -22.41 -7.68
CA LEU A 358 -0.63 -22.65 -7.71
C LEU A 358 -1.35 -21.42 -8.28
N ALA A 359 -2.29 -21.64 -9.20
CA ALA A 359 -2.96 -20.58 -9.95
C ALA A 359 -4.46 -20.52 -9.62
N TYR A 360 -5.04 -19.31 -9.57
CA TYR A 360 -6.47 -19.12 -9.25
C TYR A 360 -7.08 -17.95 -10.03
N HIS A 361 -8.36 -18.07 -10.38
CA HIS A 361 -9.22 -16.95 -10.74
C HIS A 361 -9.89 -16.40 -9.47
N GLN A 362 -10.01 -15.08 -9.35
CA GLN A 362 -10.58 -14.42 -8.18
C GLN A 362 -11.99 -13.89 -8.51
N GLY A 363 -13.03 -14.65 -8.15
CA GLY A 363 -14.43 -14.32 -8.46
C GLY A 363 -14.92 -12.99 -7.85
N ASN A 364 -14.29 -12.52 -6.76
CA ASN A 364 -14.56 -11.20 -6.18
C ASN A 364 -13.49 -10.18 -6.64
N ALA A 365 -13.72 -9.51 -7.77
CA ALA A 365 -12.80 -8.51 -8.31
C ALA A 365 -12.55 -7.28 -7.40
N LEU A 366 -13.38 -7.06 -6.38
CA LEU A 366 -13.22 -5.97 -5.41
C LEU A 366 -12.29 -6.34 -4.23
N ALA A 367 -11.98 -7.62 -4.03
CA ALA A 367 -11.04 -8.07 -2.99
C ALA A 367 -9.58 -7.77 -3.38
N SER A 368 -9.14 -6.52 -3.22
CA SER A 368 -7.75 -6.12 -3.43
C SER A 368 -6.81 -6.70 -2.36
N ARG A 369 -5.48 -6.46 -2.48
CA ARG A 369 -4.47 -6.83 -1.48
C ARG A 369 -4.85 -6.46 -0.04
N ARG A 370 -5.53 -5.32 0.16
CA ARG A 370 -6.06 -4.88 1.47
C ARG A 370 -7.06 -5.87 2.11
N LYS A 371 -7.62 -6.83 1.35
CA LYS A 371 -8.49 -7.91 1.85
C LYS A 371 -7.79 -9.27 2.01
N LEU A 372 -6.67 -9.53 1.32
CA LEU A 372 -5.93 -10.79 1.46
C LEU A 372 -4.91 -10.76 2.61
N LEU A 373 -4.30 -9.60 2.90
CA LEU A 373 -3.34 -9.46 4.00
C LEU A 373 -3.93 -9.90 5.36
N PRO A 374 -5.17 -9.51 5.77
CA PRO A 374 -5.75 -9.98 7.03
C PRO A 374 -6.04 -11.49 7.07
N VAL A 375 -6.41 -12.09 5.93
CA VAL A 375 -6.64 -13.55 5.83
C VAL A 375 -5.35 -14.32 6.10
N LEU A 376 -4.25 -13.87 5.48
CA LEU A 376 -2.94 -14.48 5.65
C LEU A 376 -2.36 -14.21 7.05
N ALA A 377 -2.47 -12.99 7.57
CA ALA A 377 -2.02 -12.65 8.93
C ALA A 377 -2.70 -13.52 10.00
N ARG A 378 -4.04 -13.69 9.91
CA ARG A 378 -4.76 -14.58 10.82
C ARG A 378 -4.30 -16.04 10.68
N PHE A 379 -4.17 -16.54 9.45
CA PHE A 379 -3.67 -17.90 9.22
C PHE A 379 -2.27 -18.14 9.81
N LEU A 380 -1.35 -17.18 9.67
CA LEU A 380 0.01 -17.31 10.21
C LEU A 380 0.02 -17.25 11.76
N SER A 381 -0.88 -16.47 12.37
CA SER A 381 -1.10 -16.49 13.83
C SER A 381 -1.70 -17.82 14.30
N ASP A 382 -2.78 -18.28 13.67
CA ASP A 382 -3.43 -19.57 13.94
C ASP A 382 -2.47 -20.77 13.79
N TRP A 383 -1.50 -20.65 12.86
CA TRP A 383 -0.45 -21.65 12.61
C TRP A 383 0.62 -21.62 13.72
N TRP A 384 1.14 -20.44 14.07
CA TRP A 384 2.14 -20.28 15.12
C TRP A 384 1.67 -20.81 16.48
N HIS A 385 0.44 -20.49 16.89
CA HIS A 385 -0.13 -21.02 18.15
C HIS A 385 -0.21 -22.55 18.17
N ARG A 386 -0.38 -23.21 17.02
CA ARG A 386 -0.40 -24.69 16.95
C ARG A 386 0.98 -25.29 17.10
N GLU A 387 2.01 -24.76 16.42
CA GLU A 387 3.36 -25.30 16.56
C GLU A 387 3.93 -25.07 17.97
N VAL A 388 3.64 -23.91 18.59
CA VAL A 388 4.05 -23.63 19.97
C VAL A 388 3.35 -24.53 20.99
N HIS A 389 2.07 -24.86 20.82
CA HIS A 389 1.34 -25.70 21.78
C HIS A 389 1.62 -27.20 21.59
N CYS A 390 1.72 -27.69 20.35
CA CYS A 390 2.10 -29.08 20.07
C CYS A 390 3.56 -29.43 20.46
N GLY A 391 4.38 -28.44 20.83
CA GLY A 391 5.72 -28.64 21.38
C GLY A 391 5.78 -28.84 22.90
N ALA A 392 4.66 -28.67 23.62
CA ALA A 392 4.62 -28.77 25.09
C ALA A 392 4.18 -30.16 25.58
N ASP A 393 3.26 -30.82 24.88
CA ASP A 393 2.67 -32.12 25.27
C ASP A 393 3.61 -33.33 25.01
N GLY A 394 4.93 -33.12 24.98
CA GLY A 394 5.94 -34.11 24.59
C GLY A 394 6.59 -34.89 25.73
N GLU A 395 6.50 -34.40 26.98
CA GLU A 395 7.15 -34.97 28.15
C GLU A 395 6.23 -34.86 29.40
N GLU A 396 5.24 -35.76 29.52
CA GLU A 396 4.68 -36.14 30.82
C GLU A 396 4.98 -37.62 31.12
N GLU A 397 5.16 -37.93 32.41
CA GLU A 397 6.01 -39.02 32.87
C GLU A 397 5.30 -40.39 32.97
N LEU A 398 6.07 -41.45 32.76
CA LEU A 398 5.70 -42.81 33.15
C LEU A 398 6.06 -43.03 34.63
N GLU A 399 5.10 -42.96 35.55
CA GLU A 399 5.22 -43.73 36.82
C GLU A 399 3.89 -44.02 37.55
N ASP A 400 3.79 -45.27 38.01
CA ASP A 400 2.83 -45.99 38.85
C ASP A 400 1.66 -45.29 39.58
N GLN A 401 0.50 -45.98 39.53
CA GLN A 401 -0.14 -46.46 40.77
C GLN A 401 -0.99 -47.73 40.59
N LEU A 402 -0.95 -48.60 41.60
CA LEU A 402 -1.67 -49.88 41.70
C LEU A 402 -2.83 -49.76 42.70
N ASP A 403 -4.04 -50.23 42.35
CA ASP A 403 -4.69 -51.37 43.03
C ASP A 403 -6.09 -51.69 42.45
N GLN A 404 -6.61 -52.89 42.77
CA GLN A 404 -7.89 -53.49 42.30
C GLN A 404 -8.88 -53.63 43.51
N PRO A 405 -10.08 -54.27 43.42
CA PRO A 405 -10.84 -54.86 42.30
C PRO A 405 -12.28 -54.21 42.19
N ASP A 406 -13.34 -54.75 41.57
CA ASP A 406 -13.74 -56.13 41.23
C ASP A 406 -14.92 -56.20 40.21
N MET A 407 -15.29 -57.43 39.83
CA MET A 407 -16.48 -57.93 39.12
C MET A 407 -16.41 -58.31 37.62
N MET A 408 -16.87 -59.55 37.40
CA MET A 408 -17.13 -60.32 36.17
C MET A 408 -18.16 -59.62 35.22
N THR A 409 -18.35 -59.97 33.94
CA THR A 409 -18.63 -61.32 33.38
C THR A 409 -18.40 -61.47 31.85
N SER A 410 -18.06 -62.69 31.39
CA SER A 410 -18.48 -63.42 30.14
C SER A 410 -18.89 -62.68 28.85
N ASP A 411 -18.59 -63.12 27.61
CA ASP A 411 -17.91 -64.34 27.11
C ASP A 411 -17.59 -64.23 25.60
N LEU A 412 -16.67 -65.08 25.10
CA LEU A 412 -16.56 -65.72 23.75
C LEU A 412 -16.87 -64.91 22.46
N ALA A 413 -15.88 -64.71 21.55
CA ALA A 413 -15.67 -65.46 20.27
C ALA A 413 -16.66 -65.11 19.10
N GLU A 414 -16.36 -65.22 17.79
CA GLU A 414 -15.30 -65.93 17.06
C GLU A 414 -14.97 -65.25 15.67
N GLU A 415 -14.17 -65.92 14.84
CA GLU A 415 -13.34 -65.48 13.71
C GLU A 415 -13.96 -64.94 12.37
N HIS A 416 -13.25 -63.95 11.79
CA HIS A 416 -12.80 -63.82 10.37
C HIS A 416 -13.75 -63.60 9.15
N PRO A 417 -13.21 -63.18 7.95
CA PRO A 417 -13.95 -62.47 6.89
C PRO A 417 -13.78 -63.15 5.50
N PRO A 418 -13.59 -62.46 4.35
CA PRO A 418 -14.23 -61.27 3.78
C PRO A 418 -15.02 -61.63 2.48
N HIS A 419 -15.60 -60.65 1.78
CA HIS A 419 -16.04 -60.85 0.39
C HIS A 419 -15.58 -59.74 -0.58
N VAL A 420 -14.96 -60.17 -1.67
CA VAL A 420 -14.51 -59.33 -2.80
C VAL A 420 -15.56 -59.34 -3.90
N TYR A 421 -15.75 -58.22 -4.60
CA TYR A 421 -16.08 -58.26 -6.03
C TYR A 421 -15.46 -57.08 -6.79
N SER A 422 -15.23 -57.27 -8.09
CA SER A 422 -14.52 -56.36 -8.99
C SER A 422 -15.34 -56.16 -10.27
N ALA A 423 -15.26 -54.97 -10.90
CA ALA A 423 -14.88 -54.82 -12.32
C ALA A 423 -15.15 -53.40 -12.90
N SER A 424 -14.08 -52.76 -13.38
CA SER A 424 -13.92 -52.21 -14.75
C SER A 424 -15.10 -51.53 -15.47
N ARG A 425 -14.82 -50.33 -16.03
CA ARG A 425 -14.42 -50.20 -17.46
C ARG A 425 -13.90 -48.81 -17.85
N HIS A 426 -13.00 -48.78 -18.84
CA HIS A 426 -12.50 -47.55 -19.48
C HIS A 426 -13.45 -47.07 -20.60
N HIS A 427 -13.38 -45.79 -20.95
CA HIS A 427 -13.54 -45.32 -22.33
C HIS A 427 -12.49 -44.26 -22.68
N ARG A 428 -12.12 -44.18 -23.96
CA ARG A 428 -10.97 -43.42 -24.48
C ARG A 428 -11.26 -43.00 -25.93
N ARG A 429 -11.12 -41.72 -26.27
CA ARG A 429 -11.06 -41.24 -27.66
C ARG A 429 -9.88 -40.27 -27.85
N ARG A 430 -9.53 -39.99 -29.10
CA ARG A 430 -8.26 -39.43 -29.55
C ARG A 430 -8.47 -38.26 -30.53
N LEU A 431 -7.59 -37.27 -30.41
CA LEU A 431 -6.89 -36.51 -31.45
C LEU A 431 -7.66 -35.84 -32.61
N GLY A 432 -7.30 -34.59 -32.85
CA GLY A 432 -7.35 -33.89 -34.13
C GLY A 432 -6.21 -32.86 -34.19
N ALA A 433 -5.66 -32.64 -35.38
CA ALA A 433 -4.65 -31.66 -35.77
C ALA A 433 -5.00 -31.23 -37.23
N GLU A 434 -4.35 -30.30 -37.94
CA GLU A 434 -3.12 -29.51 -37.69
C GLU A 434 -3.52 -28.02 -37.49
N ASP A 435 -2.96 -26.91 -38.01
CA ASP A 435 -1.87 -26.60 -38.96
C ASP A 435 -1.35 -25.14 -38.69
N TYR A 436 -0.44 -24.60 -39.51
CA TYR A 436 0.30 -23.34 -39.30
C TYR A 436 -0.42 -22.04 -39.73
N GLY A 437 0.00 -20.91 -39.13
CA GLY A 437 -0.35 -19.53 -39.52
C GLY A 437 0.79 -18.55 -39.20
N SER A 438 0.94 -17.48 -39.98
CA SER A 438 2.12 -16.60 -40.01
C SER A 438 2.08 -15.37 -39.08
N VAL A 439 3.25 -14.74 -38.89
CA VAL A 439 3.48 -13.52 -38.10
C VAL A 439 3.02 -12.27 -38.85
N GLU A 440 2.31 -11.36 -38.17
CA GLU A 440 2.30 -9.91 -38.46
C GLU A 440 2.38 -9.13 -37.12
N GLU A 441 3.07 -7.97 -37.12
CA GLU A 441 3.34 -7.15 -35.93
C GLU A 441 2.44 -5.90 -35.90
N ASP A 442 1.23 -6.01 -35.32
CA ASP A 442 0.26 -4.91 -35.33
C ASP A 442 0.43 -3.94 -34.14
N TYR A 443 1.06 -2.79 -34.40
CA TYR A 443 1.26 -1.69 -33.43
C TYR A 443 -0.03 -0.85 -33.27
N CYS A 444 -1.06 -1.40 -32.64
CA CYS A 444 -2.26 -0.64 -32.27
C CYS A 444 -2.15 -0.03 -30.86
N GLY A 445 -2.28 1.29 -30.75
CA GLY A 445 -2.24 2.03 -29.49
C GLY A 445 -3.49 1.81 -28.64
N GLY A 446 -3.47 0.81 -27.75
CA GLY A 446 -4.48 0.62 -26.72
C GLY A 446 -4.45 1.72 -25.67
N MET A 447 -5.60 2.35 -25.41
CA MET A 447 -5.77 3.33 -24.34
C MET A 447 -5.70 2.63 -22.98
N MET A 448 -4.86 3.10 -22.05
CA MET A 448 -4.69 2.42 -20.75
C MET A 448 -5.93 2.56 -19.83
N PRO A 449 -6.26 1.51 -19.05
CA PRO A 449 -7.54 1.38 -18.34
C PRO A 449 -7.60 2.20 -17.04
N PRO A 450 -8.79 2.59 -16.54
CA PRO A 450 -8.93 3.48 -15.38
C PRO A 450 -8.42 2.88 -14.05
N ALA A 451 -8.04 3.75 -13.10
CA ALA A 451 -7.50 3.31 -11.81
C ALA A 451 -8.57 2.61 -10.94
N PRO A 452 -8.30 1.39 -10.41
CA PRO A 452 -9.30 0.57 -9.75
C PRO A 452 -9.99 1.28 -8.57
N VAL A 453 -11.30 1.09 -8.46
CA VAL A 453 -12.13 1.71 -7.42
C VAL A 453 -12.07 0.93 -6.11
N ASN A 454 -11.81 1.64 -5.00
CA ASN A 454 -12.02 1.13 -3.64
C ASN A 454 -13.27 1.84 -3.09
N SER A 455 -14.33 1.06 -2.86
CA SER A 455 -15.56 1.37 -2.12
C SER A 455 -15.80 2.84 -1.69
N LEU A 456 -16.70 3.51 -2.40
CA LEU A 456 -17.49 4.60 -1.81
C LEU A 456 -18.63 3.99 -0.98
N VAL A 457 -19.24 4.80 -0.11
CA VAL A 457 -20.42 4.43 0.69
C VAL A 457 -21.59 5.31 0.25
N ASP A 458 -22.78 4.74 0.12
CA ASP A 458 -23.97 5.45 -0.33
C ASP A 458 -24.41 6.58 0.63
N GLY A 459 -24.88 7.68 0.06
CA GLY A 459 -25.72 8.66 0.75
C GLY A 459 -25.19 10.09 0.79
N CYS A 460 -25.41 10.87 -0.28
CA CYS A 460 -25.41 12.33 -0.19
C CYS A 460 -26.42 12.94 -1.19
N PRO A 461 -27.51 13.58 -0.73
CA PRO A 461 -28.53 14.14 -1.61
C PRO A 461 -28.08 15.49 -2.17
N LEU A 462 -27.78 15.53 -3.48
CA LEU A 462 -27.55 16.77 -4.22
C LEU A 462 -28.86 17.29 -4.79
N ASP A 463 -29.46 18.30 -4.15
CA ASP A 463 -30.39 19.22 -4.81
C ASP A 463 -30.42 20.57 -4.08
N GLY A 464 -29.94 21.63 -4.75
CA GLY A 464 -29.78 22.96 -4.16
C GLY A 464 -28.74 23.80 -4.90
N GLY A 465 -29.21 24.72 -5.76
CA GLY A 465 -28.33 25.56 -6.57
C GLY A 465 -27.46 26.51 -5.74
N PHE A 466 -26.14 26.38 -5.85
CA PHE A 466 -25.18 27.26 -5.17
C PHE A 466 -25.10 28.63 -5.85
N ASN A 467 -25.29 29.71 -5.09
CA ASN A 467 -24.96 31.07 -5.52
C ASN A 467 -23.54 31.44 -5.06
N GLN A 468 -22.67 31.73 -6.02
CA GLN A 468 -21.23 31.88 -5.82
C GLN A 468 -20.83 33.20 -5.14
N GLU A 469 -21.62 34.26 -5.30
CA GLU A 469 -21.31 35.60 -4.77
C GLU A 469 -21.47 35.69 -3.24
N ALA A 470 -22.50 35.02 -2.70
CA ALA A 470 -22.85 35.04 -1.28
C ALA A 470 -21.80 34.40 -0.35
N LEU A 471 -20.88 33.59 -0.89
CA LEU A 471 -19.75 33.03 -0.14
C LEU A 471 -18.55 33.98 -0.09
N LEU A 472 -18.23 34.66 -1.20
CA LEU A 472 -17.14 35.62 -1.27
C LEU A 472 -17.37 36.80 -0.31
N GLU A 473 -18.62 37.27 -0.19
CA GLU A 473 -18.96 38.31 0.77
C GLU A 473 -18.80 37.85 2.25
N LYS A 474 -19.11 36.58 2.55
CA LYS A 474 -18.91 36.03 3.90
C LYS A 474 -17.44 35.93 4.29
N PHE A 475 -16.56 35.46 3.41
CA PHE A 475 -15.12 35.46 3.67
C PHE A 475 -14.57 36.88 3.86
N SER A 476 -15.04 37.83 3.07
CA SER A 476 -14.63 39.24 3.16
C SER A 476 -14.99 39.87 4.52
N ARG A 477 -16.13 39.48 5.11
CA ARG A 477 -16.60 39.98 6.41
C ARG A 477 -15.93 39.32 7.63
N MET A 478 -15.17 38.23 7.47
CA MET A 478 -14.42 37.61 8.58
C MET A 478 -13.00 38.15 8.74
N GLY A 479 -12.52 38.99 7.83
CA GLY A 479 -11.14 39.50 7.82
C GLY A 479 -10.93 40.87 8.49
N GLY A 480 -11.88 41.42 9.26
CA GLY A 480 -11.79 42.84 9.64
C GLY A 480 -12.67 43.35 10.79
N VAL A 481 -12.55 42.78 12.00
CA VAL A 481 -12.85 43.50 13.26
C VAL A 481 -11.87 43.05 14.35
N GLU A 482 -10.92 43.93 14.72
CA GLU A 482 -10.60 44.27 16.13
C GLU A 482 -9.48 45.33 16.18
N GLU A 483 -9.87 46.61 16.21
CA GLU A 483 -9.02 47.69 16.74
C GLU A 483 -9.91 48.72 17.45
N ARG A 484 -9.38 49.31 18.54
CA ARG A 484 -9.91 50.44 19.34
C ARG A 484 -10.97 50.09 20.38
N GLY A 485 -10.58 50.29 21.65
CA GLY A 485 -11.43 50.12 22.83
C GLY A 485 -10.89 50.80 24.09
N SER A 486 -10.16 51.91 23.97
CA SER A 486 -9.62 52.66 25.11
C SER A 486 -9.84 54.17 24.95
N GLY A 487 -10.54 54.81 25.88
CA GLY A 487 -10.71 56.27 25.88
C GLY A 487 -12.01 56.83 26.44
N GLN A 488 -12.30 56.58 27.72
CA GLN A 488 -12.82 57.58 28.67
C GLN A 488 -12.55 57.15 30.11
#